data_AF-A0A9J6GW84-F1
#
_entry.id   AF-A0A9J6GW84-F1
#
_cell.length_a   1.000
_cell.length_b   1.000
_cell.length_c   1.000
_cell.angle_alpha   90.00
_cell.angle_beta   90.00
_cell.angle_gamma   90.00
#
_symmetry.space_group_name_H-M   'P 1'
#
loop_
_entity.id
_entity.type
_entity.pdbx_description
1 polymer ?
#
loop_
_entity_poly.entity_id
_entity_poly.type
_entity_poly.pdbx_seq_one_letter_code
_entity_poly.pdbx_strand_id
1 'polypeptide(L)'
;MEVTQEVAVYVRQGVPHCHVPTIEFGSDVQEVVAVRTSLGRQNVLVASAYVRPAVGGADFEWIRRLRSPYPNDMAVFGGDFNALSPT
;
A
#
# COMPACT_ATOMS: atom_id res chain seq x y z
N MET A 1 -11.17 20.03 2.93
CA MET A 1 -11.70 18.70 2.63
C MET A 1 -11.04 17.76 3.63
N GLU A 2 -11.79 17.18 4.55
CA GLU A 2 -11.24 16.16 5.45
C GLU A 2 -10.92 14.93 4.61
N VAL A 3 -9.65 14.55 4.58
CA VAL A 3 -9.22 13.28 3.97
C VAL A 3 -9.54 12.19 4.98
N THR A 4 -10.68 11.52 4.82
CA THR A 4 -10.94 10.27 5.52
C THR A 4 -10.07 9.21 4.87
N GLN A 5 -8.92 8.88 5.48
CA GLN A 5 -8.14 7.72 5.03
C GLN A 5 -8.94 6.45 5.30
N GLU A 6 -9.34 5.76 4.24
CA GLU A 6 -10.11 4.51 4.32
C GLU A 6 -9.18 3.27 4.33
N VAL A 7 -7.87 3.50 4.31
CA VAL A 7 -6.84 2.45 4.31
C VAL A 7 -5.79 2.70 5.39
N ALA A 8 -5.41 1.65 6.10
CA ALA A 8 -4.39 1.69 7.14
C ALA A 8 -3.59 0.38 7.17
N VAL A 9 -2.32 0.47 7.59
CA VAL A 9 -1.52 -0.71 7.96
C VAL A 9 -1.27 -0.66 9.46
N TYR A 10 -1.73 -1.69 10.16
CA TYR A 10 -1.44 -1.87 11.58
C TYR A 10 -0.15 -2.67 11.76
N VAL A 11 0.77 -2.13 12.57
CA VAL A 11 1.99 -2.82 13.00
C VAL A 11 1.90 -3.06 14.50
N ARG A 12 2.15 -4.31 14.92
CA ARG A 12 2.15 -4.68 16.34
C ARG A 12 3.15 -3.80 17.12
N GLN A 13 2.74 -3.32 18.29
CA GLN A 13 3.59 -2.55 19.18
C GLN A 13 4.91 -3.29 19.47
N GLY A 14 6.02 -2.54 19.46
CA GLY A 14 7.36 -3.08 19.70
C GLY A 14 8.04 -3.66 18.45
N VAL A 15 7.33 -3.80 17.32
CA VAL A 15 7.95 -4.16 16.05
C VAL A 15 8.50 -2.90 15.38
N PRO A 16 9.82 -2.84 15.06
CA PRO A 16 10.40 -1.71 14.36
C PRO A 16 9.74 -1.52 12.99
N HIS A 17 9.35 -0.28 12.70
CA HIS A 17 8.77 0.08 11.41
C HIS A 17 9.04 1.54 11.08
N CYS A 18 9.00 1.86 9.79
CA CYS A 18 8.94 3.23 9.30
C CYS A 18 7.82 3.37 8.27
N HIS A 19 7.20 4.54 8.26
CA HIS A 19 6.25 4.91 7.23
C HIS A 19 7.00 5.19 5.93
N VAL A 20 6.51 4.63 4.83
CA VAL A 20 7.01 4.94 3.48
C VAL A 20 6.09 6.01 2.90
N PRO A 21 6.61 7.15 2.42
CA PRO A 21 5.77 8.17 1.81
C PRO A 21 4.99 7.64 0.61
N THR A 22 3.67 7.81 0.61
CA THR A 22 2.77 7.33 -0.45
C THR A 22 1.83 8.40 -1.00
N ILE A 23 2.04 9.67 -0.61
CA ILE A 23 1.13 10.77 -0.97
C ILE A 23 0.91 10.90 -2.48
N GLU A 24 1.93 10.59 -3.28
CA GLU A 24 1.87 10.63 -4.75
C GLU A 24 1.09 9.47 -5.39
N PHE A 25 0.76 8.42 -4.63
CA PHE A 25 0.00 7.27 -5.11
C PHE A 25 -1.50 7.37 -4.77
N GLY A 26 -1.88 8.38 -4.00
CA GLY A 26 -3.27 8.70 -3.70
C GLY A 26 -3.90 9.56 -4.79
N SER A 27 -5.16 9.31 -5.08
CA SER A 27 -5.98 10.06 -6.03
C SER A 27 -7.46 9.95 -5.68
N ASP A 28 -8.33 10.56 -6.48
CA ASP A 28 -9.79 10.44 -6.32
C ASP A 28 -10.31 9.02 -6.56
N VAL A 29 -9.49 8.10 -7.11
CA VAL A 29 -9.88 6.71 -7.39
C VAL A 29 -9.17 5.68 -6.52
N GLN A 30 -8.10 6.05 -5.81
CA GLN A 30 -7.39 5.11 -4.95
C GLN A 30 -6.64 5.79 -3.80
N GLU A 31 -6.44 5.05 -2.72
CA GLU A 31 -5.57 5.41 -1.62
C GLU A 31 -4.54 4.31 -1.41
N VAL A 32 -3.31 4.69 -1.09
CA VAL A 32 -2.21 3.74 -0.82
C VAL A 32 -1.48 4.18 0.43
N VAL A 33 -1.24 3.26 1.34
CA VAL A 33 -0.35 3.43 2.49
C VAL A 33 0.68 2.31 2.50
N ALA A 34 1.87 2.63 2.96
CA ALA A 34 2.95 1.67 3.04
C ALA A 34 3.80 1.85 4.29
N VAL A 35 4.23 0.73 4.85
CA VAL A 35 5.19 0.67 5.93
C VAL A 35 6.28 -0.32 5.57
N ARG A 36 7.48 -0.04 6.03
CA ARG A 36 8.59 -0.97 6.00
C ARG A 36 8.86 -1.42 7.43
N THR A 37 8.90 -2.72 7.66
CA THR A 37 9.09 -3.32 8.98
C THR A 37 10.11 -4.45 8.91
N SER A 38 10.49 -5.01 10.06
CA SER A 38 11.43 -6.12 10.16
C SER A 38 10.80 -7.28 10.94
N LEU A 39 10.82 -8.47 10.34
CA LEU A 39 10.45 -9.74 10.97
C LEU A 39 11.73 -10.55 11.17
N GLY A 40 12.32 -10.45 12.37
CA GLY A 40 13.63 -11.05 12.65
C GLY A 40 14.72 -10.42 11.80
N ARG A 41 15.36 -11.21 10.92
CA ARG A 41 16.40 -10.73 9.99
C ARG A 41 15.85 -10.29 8.63
N GLN A 42 14.57 -10.51 8.36
CA GLN A 42 13.95 -10.20 7.06
C GLN A 42 13.25 -8.85 7.14
N ASN A 43 13.58 -7.95 6.21
CA ASN A 43 12.79 -6.74 6.00
C ASN A 43 11.57 -7.04 5.15
N VAL A 44 10.47 -6.38 5.50
CA VAL A 44 9.17 -6.55 4.85
C VAL A 44 8.59 -5.20 4.50
N LEU A 45 8.32 -5.00 3.22
CA LEU A 45 7.52 -3.90 2.71
C LEU A 45 6.05 -4.35 2.70
N VAL A 46 5.20 -3.67 3.45
CA VAL A 46 3.77 -3.90 3.47
C VAL A 46 3.08 -2.67 2.90
N ALA A 47 2.31 -2.83 1.84
CA ALA A 47 1.46 -1.77 1.33
C ALA A 47 0.02 -2.25 1.21
N SER A 48 -0.90 -1.39 1.64
CA SER A 48 -2.33 -1.59 1.52
C SER A 48 -2.91 -0.50 0.62
N ALA A 49 -3.80 -0.90 -0.27
CA ALA A 49 -4.52 0.02 -1.15
C ALA A 49 -6.03 -0.12 -0.99
N TYR A 50 -6.75 0.98 -1.14
CA TYR A 50 -8.18 0.98 -1.35
C TYR A 50 -8.46 1.61 -2.72
N VAL A 51 -9.03 0.84 -3.64
CA VAL A 51 -9.47 1.32 -4.95
C VAL A 51 -10.96 1.57 -4.84
N ARG A 52 -11.41 2.80 -5.09
CA ARG A 52 -12.83 3.16 -4.99
C ARG A 52 -13.62 2.47 -6.10
N PRO A 53 -14.88 2.05 -5.86
CA PRO A 53 -15.78 1.53 -6.89
C PRO A 53 -16.13 2.63 -7.90
N ALA A 54 -15.25 2.89 -8.87
CA ALA A 54 -15.44 3.86 -9.93
C ALA A 54 -15.00 3.26 -11.27
N VAL A 55 -15.55 3.78 -12.36
CA VAL A 55 -15.27 3.33 -13.75
C VAL A 55 -13.85 3.75 -14.22
N GLY A 56 -13.04 4.34 -13.34
CA GLY A 56 -11.69 4.81 -13.63
C GLY A 56 -10.63 3.73 -13.38
N GLY A 57 -9.62 3.67 -14.25
CA GLY A 57 -8.49 2.75 -14.10
C GLY A 57 -7.57 3.18 -12.96
N ALA A 58 -7.60 2.46 -11.84
CA ALA A 58 -6.58 2.57 -10.81
C ALA A 58 -5.18 2.42 -11.41
N ASP A 59 -4.26 3.28 -10.99
CA ASP A 59 -2.87 3.19 -11.38
C ASP A 59 -2.16 2.23 -10.43
N PHE A 60 -1.65 1.11 -10.95
CA PHE A 60 -0.90 0.11 -10.19
C PHE A 60 0.62 0.27 -10.28
N GLU A 61 1.12 1.34 -10.93
CA GLU A 61 2.56 1.60 -11.04
C GLU A 61 3.22 1.78 -9.67
N TRP A 62 2.46 2.22 -8.65
CA TRP A 62 2.94 2.32 -7.27
C TRP A 62 3.53 1.01 -6.73
N ILE A 63 3.07 -0.17 -7.18
CA ILE A 63 3.64 -1.47 -6.76
C ILE A 63 5.12 -1.53 -7.16
N ARG A 64 5.42 -1.18 -8.42
CA ARG A 64 6.79 -1.17 -8.96
C ARG A 64 7.61 -0.08 -8.29
N ARG A 65 7.05 1.12 -8.12
CA ARG A 65 7.75 2.27 -7.55
C ARG A 65 8.08 2.10 -6.07
N LEU A 66 7.19 1.50 -5.28
CA LEU A 66 7.43 1.16 -3.87
C LEU A 66 8.47 0.04 -3.72
N ARG A 67 8.50 -0.94 -4.62
CA ARG A 67 9.45 -2.05 -4.55
C ARG A 67 10.87 -1.66 -4.98
N SER A 68 11.00 -0.72 -5.92
CA SER A 68 12.29 -0.38 -6.54
C SER A 68 13.40 0.01 -5.55
N PRO A 69 13.15 0.77 -4.46
CA PRO A 69 14.19 1.11 -3.48
C PRO A 69 14.55 -0.04 -2.54
N TYR A 70 13.72 -1.08 -2.47
CA TYR A 70 13.82 -2.19 -1.53
C TYR A 70 13.83 -3.55 -2.24
N PRO A 71 14.76 -3.81 -3.19
CA PRO A 71 14.71 -4.98 -4.05
C PRO A 71 14.86 -6.32 -3.31
N ASN A 72 15.45 -6.30 -2.11
CA ASN A 72 15.70 -7.48 -1.28
C ASN A 72 14.67 -7.68 -0.17
N ASP A 73 13.74 -6.75 0.00
CA ASP A 73 12.69 -6.87 0.99
C ASP A 73 11.62 -7.84 0.50
N MET A 74 11.05 -8.62 1.42
CA MET A 74 9.81 -9.34 1.13
C MET A 74 8.71 -8.30 0.96
N ALA A 75 7.88 -8.43 -0.08
CA ALA A 75 6.82 -7.47 -0.33
C ALA A 75 5.45 -8.12 -0.21
N VAL A 76 4.55 -7.47 0.53
CA VAL A 76 3.14 -7.84 0.64
C VAL A 76 2.31 -6.65 0.17
N PHE A 77 1.48 -6.90 -0.84
CA PHE A 77 0.55 -5.92 -1.41
C PHE A 77 -0.86 -6.45 -1.22
N GLY A 78 -1.74 -5.64 -0.63
CA GLY A 78 -3.11 -6.04 -0.36
C GLY A 78 -4.06 -4.87 -0.20
N GLY A 79 -5.22 -5.15 0.37
CA GLY A 79 -6.31 -4.20 0.54
C GLY A 79 -7.51 -4.55 -0.32
N ASP A 80 -8.39 -3.57 -0.56
CA ASP A 80 -9.59 -3.75 -1.38
C ASP A 80 -9.40 -3.05 -2.72
N PHE A 81 -9.15 -3.87 -3.74
CA PHE A 81 -8.92 -3.42 -5.11
C PHE A 81 -10.22 -3.22 -5.90
N ASN A 82 -11.38 -3.57 -5.33
CA ASN A 82 -12.66 -3.60 -6.05
C ASN A 82 -12.55 -4.25 -7.44
N ALA A 83 -11.70 -5.28 -7.55
CA ALA A 83 -11.42 -5.95 -8.80
C ALA A 83 -12.65 -6.75 -9.23
N LEU A 84 -13.27 -6.34 -10.33
CA LEU A 84 -14.32 -7.14 -10.98
C LEU A 84 -13.67 -8.38 -11.58
N SER A 85 -14.15 -9.57 -11.20
CA SER A 85 -13.83 -10.78 -11.96
C SER A 85 -14.48 -10.65 -13.34
N PRO A 86 -13.75 -10.88 -14.45
CA PRO A 86 -14.41 -11.02 -15.74
C PRO A 86 -15.40 -12.18 -15.64
N THR A 87 -16.66 -11.90 -15.91
CA THR A 87 -17.74 -12.88 -16.02
C THR A 87 -17.85 -13.36 -17.45
#